data_AF-A0A2Y9ILC9-F1
#
_entry.id   AF-A0A2Y9ILC9-F1
#
_cell.length_a   1.000
_cell.length_b   1.000
_cell.length_c   1.000
_cell.angle_alpha   90.00
_cell.angle_beta   90.00
_cell.angle_gamma   90.00
#
_symmetry.space_group_name_H-M   'P 1'
#
loop_
_entity.id
_entity.type
_entity.pdbx_description
1 polymer ?
#
loop_
_entity_poly.entity_id
_entity_poly.type
_entity_poly.pdbx_seq_one_letter_code
_entity_poly.pdbx_strand_id
1 'polypeptide(L)'
;MAPTLTALLCLGLSVCPRTRAQAGTPPKPTIWAEPSSVMPWGTPVTIWCQGSLEAQEYHLHKEGESRTWDRQKPLAPRDKAKFSIKHMTDVHAGRYHCTYFSPTGWSEYSGPLELVVVTGSHGQPSLSALPSPVVTSGGNVTLQCASRMGFHRFVLMKEGERQPSWTLVSQSVPSGGTQALFPVGPVTPSLRWTFRCYGYYSNTPQIWSDPSDPLELLVSGVSGKPSLLTQQGPVVTSGQSLTLQCRSDVSYERFALSKEGAPDLPRQLGRQTHAGISGSDFPLGPVRPSHGGRYTCYGGHTLSSKWSAPSEPLDILVAGQLPYTPSLSVQPGPTVAPGENVTLLCQSRSPVDTFLLSKEGEAHPPLRLRSQYRAGQHQAEFPMSPVTSAHGGTYRCYSSASTSPYLLSQPSDPLELLVSGPSMDPSPPTTGPGSADGPHWYLYVLITASVAFVLLLSLLVLLLVHHQRRVKGRKPGAADPEPKERGLHNSSSPVPATQEESLYASMQDIQPEEGVELDHRNTQDEDPQGPTYAQVSRSRSRLSWGLATSPSPVSEGLLDSEDRQAEEDRQTDCQVTASDTSRDVTYAQLNCLTLRQETRASPPSQSGEPPAEPSVYAALAIR
;
A
#
# COMPACT_ATOMS: atom_id res chain seq x y z
N MET A 1 60.86 70.76 -39.54
CA MET A 1 61.29 70.05 -38.32
C MET A 1 60.07 70.00 -37.40
N ALA A 2 59.68 68.84 -36.86
CA ALA A 2 58.46 68.72 -36.04
C ALA A 2 58.63 67.63 -34.95
N PRO A 3 58.44 67.94 -33.65
CA PRO A 3 58.70 67.00 -32.56
C PRO A 3 57.45 66.16 -32.21
N THR A 4 56.94 65.38 -33.15
CA THR A 4 55.69 64.60 -32.97
C THR A 4 55.88 63.08 -32.94
N LEU A 5 56.98 62.54 -33.47
CA LEU A 5 57.18 61.08 -33.53
C LEU A 5 57.55 60.43 -32.17
N THR A 6 58.29 61.15 -31.32
CA THR A 6 58.87 60.58 -30.09
C THR A 6 57.85 60.36 -28.97
N ALA A 7 56.75 61.12 -28.95
CA ALA A 7 55.72 61.00 -27.90
C ALA A 7 54.90 59.71 -28.03
N LEU A 8 54.69 59.21 -29.26
CA LEU A 8 53.87 58.02 -29.51
C LEU A 8 54.58 56.71 -29.12
N LEU A 9 55.92 56.64 -29.20
CA LEU A 9 56.66 55.46 -28.77
C LEU A 9 56.62 55.26 -27.24
N CYS A 10 56.64 56.35 -26.46
CA CYS A 10 56.63 56.28 -25.00
C CYS A 10 55.26 55.94 -24.38
N LEU A 11 54.16 56.18 -25.11
CA LEU A 11 52.81 55.74 -24.71
C LEU A 11 52.51 54.29 -25.15
N GLY A 12 53.26 53.75 -26.12
CA GLY A 12 53.08 52.37 -26.61
C GLY A 12 53.61 51.26 -25.71
N LEU A 13 54.36 51.58 -24.65
CA LEU A 13 55.05 50.60 -23.78
C LEU A 13 54.62 50.65 -22.30
N SER A 14 53.63 51.46 -21.94
CA SER A 14 53.07 51.51 -20.58
C SER A 14 51.75 50.74 -20.42
N VAL A 15 51.14 50.28 -21.51
CA VAL A 15 49.95 49.40 -21.49
C VAL A 15 50.38 47.95 -21.27
N CYS A 16 50.83 47.65 -20.05
CA CYS A 16 50.76 46.28 -19.55
C CYS A 16 49.29 45.85 -19.52
N PRO A 17 48.87 44.74 -20.14
CA PRO A 17 47.61 44.08 -19.82
C PRO A 17 47.73 43.37 -18.45
N ARG A 18 48.04 44.16 -17.41
CA ARG A 18 47.62 43.90 -16.03
C ARG A 18 46.16 44.31 -15.86
N THR A 19 45.31 43.80 -16.75
CA THR A 19 44.13 43.08 -16.28
C THR A 19 44.62 42.06 -15.25
N ARG A 20 44.68 42.50 -13.99
CA ARG A 20 44.74 41.61 -12.84
C ARG A 20 43.41 40.88 -12.87
N ALA A 21 43.34 39.82 -13.67
CA ALA A 21 42.20 38.92 -13.72
C ALA A 21 41.89 38.58 -12.27
N GLN A 22 40.75 39.06 -11.80
CA GLN A 22 40.32 38.89 -10.43
C GLN A 22 39.95 37.42 -10.35
N ALA A 23 40.94 36.61 -9.98
CA ALA A 23 40.93 35.17 -10.20
C ALA A 23 39.79 34.56 -9.40
N GLY A 24 38.66 34.40 -10.07
CA GLY A 24 37.44 33.88 -9.46
C GLY A 24 37.72 32.50 -8.91
N THR A 25 37.41 32.30 -7.63
CA THR A 25 37.54 31.01 -6.97
C THR A 25 36.88 29.94 -7.87
N PRO A 26 37.62 28.92 -8.35
CA PRO A 26 37.08 27.98 -9.32
C PRO A 26 35.81 27.32 -8.77
N PRO A 27 34.70 27.33 -9.52
CA PRO A 27 33.37 27.03 -9.00
C PRO A 27 33.29 25.63 -8.39
N LYS A 28 32.58 25.52 -7.27
CA LYS A 28 32.40 24.29 -6.49
C LYS A 28 31.83 23.15 -7.37
N PRO A 29 32.46 21.97 -7.41
CA PRO A 29 31.98 20.87 -8.23
C PRO A 29 30.73 20.21 -7.67
N THR A 30 29.93 19.63 -8.57
CA THR A 30 28.75 18.80 -8.25
C THR A 30 29.13 17.33 -8.35
N ILE A 31 28.67 16.51 -7.40
CA ILE A 31 28.94 15.07 -7.33
C ILE A 31 27.62 14.29 -7.25
N TRP A 32 27.52 13.14 -7.91
CA TRP A 32 26.37 12.23 -7.82
C TRP A 32 26.77 10.78 -8.14
N ALA A 33 25.87 9.82 -7.86
CA ALA A 33 26.04 8.42 -8.25
C ALA A 33 25.00 8.00 -9.30
N GLU A 34 25.37 7.03 -10.13
CA GLU A 34 24.53 6.40 -11.14
C GLU A 34 24.75 4.87 -11.10
N PRO A 35 23.69 4.04 -11.00
CA PRO A 35 22.26 4.40 -11.11
C PRO A 35 21.64 5.02 -9.84
N SER A 36 22.25 4.81 -8.66
CA SER A 36 21.74 5.26 -7.36
C SER A 36 22.90 5.49 -6.38
N SER A 37 22.66 6.18 -5.27
CA SER A 37 23.60 6.22 -4.13
C SER A 37 23.36 5.11 -3.09
N VAL A 38 22.27 4.35 -3.23
CA VAL A 38 22.00 3.11 -2.47
C VAL A 38 22.08 1.93 -3.42
N MET A 39 23.08 1.06 -3.24
CA MET A 39 23.46 0.03 -4.21
C MET A 39 23.52 -1.38 -3.58
N PRO A 40 22.95 -2.41 -4.22
CA PRO A 40 23.13 -3.80 -3.77
C PRO A 40 24.59 -4.27 -3.87
N TRP A 41 25.03 -5.09 -2.92
CA TRP A 41 26.36 -5.69 -2.93
C TRP A 41 26.67 -6.41 -4.25
N GLY A 42 27.93 -6.31 -4.72
CA GLY A 42 28.43 -6.90 -5.96
C GLY A 42 28.05 -6.17 -7.25
N THR A 43 27.08 -5.24 -7.22
CA THR A 43 26.62 -4.49 -8.40
C THR A 43 27.57 -3.33 -8.78
N PRO A 44 27.59 -2.89 -10.05
CA PRO A 44 28.40 -1.76 -10.47
C PRO A 44 27.72 -0.41 -10.17
N VAL A 45 28.51 0.60 -9.81
CA VAL A 45 28.08 1.99 -9.63
C VAL A 45 29.14 2.94 -10.19
N THR A 46 28.72 4.04 -10.80
CA THR A 46 29.61 5.11 -11.25
C THR A 46 29.33 6.38 -10.47
N ILE A 47 30.35 6.88 -9.76
CA ILE A 47 30.34 8.22 -9.20
C ILE A 47 30.74 9.18 -10.32
N TRP A 48 29.94 10.22 -10.52
CA TRP A 48 30.21 11.31 -11.45
C TRP A 48 30.60 12.56 -10.67
N CYS A 49 31.52 13.33 -11.25
CA CYS A 49 31.83 14.67 -10.79
C CYS A 49 31.83 15.66 -11.97
N GLN A 50 31.19 16.81 -11.79
CA GLN A 50 31.13 17.90 -12.75
C GLN A 50 31.72 19.18 -12.15
N GLY A 51 32.62 19.83 -12.90
CA GLY A 51 33.32 21.05 -12.52
C GLY A 51 33.36 22.07 -13.66
N SER A 52 34.45 22.83 -13.76
CA SER A 52 34.66 23.77 -14.88
C SER A 52 35.01 23.05 -16.18
N LEU A 53 34.65 23.64 -17.33
CA LEU A 53 35.14 23.24 -18.66
C LEU A 53 36.67 23.35 -18.80
N GLU A 54 37.31 24.14 -17.93
CA GLU A 54 38.78 24.30 -17.85
C GLU A 54 39.46 23.25 -16.94
N ALA A 55 38.71 22.30 -16.37
CA ALA A 55 39.29 21.26 -15.53
C ALA A 55 40.31 20.41 -16.29
N GLN A 56 41.37 20.01 -15.58
CA GLN A 56 42.50 19.22 -16.12
C GLN A 56 42.61 17.84 -15.47
N GLU A 57 42.23 17.73 -14.20
CA GLU A 57 42.21 16.50 -13.41
C GLU A 57 41.11 16.62 -12.34
N TYR A 58 40.42 15.52 -12.05
CA TYR A 58 39.42 15.39 -10.98
C TYR A 58 39.92 14.38 -9.94
N HIS A 59 39.87 14.75 -8.66
CA HIS A 59 40.22 13.87 -7.54
C HIS A 59 38.97 13.52 -6.75
N LEU A 60 38.77 12.22 -6.50
CA LEU A 60 37.75 11.72 -5.60
C LEU A 60 38.39 11.43 -4.23
N HIS A 61 37.72 11.85 -3.16
CA HIS A 61 38.14 11.70 -1.77
C HIS A 61 37.03 11.00 -0.99
N LYS A 62 37.40 10.16 -0.02
CA LYS A 62 36.48 9.44 0.86
C LYS A 62 36.79 9.78 2.30
N GLU A 63 35.77 10.09 3.09
CA GLU A 63 35.95 10.41 4.52
C GLU A 63 36.54 9.22 5.29
N GLY A 64 37.44 9.52 6.22
CA GLY A 64 38.23 8.53 6.96
C GLY A 64 39.54 8.09 6.29
N GLU A 65 39.73 8.39 4.99
CA GLU A 65 40.95 8.02 4.26
C GLU A 65 41.86 9.23 4.00
N SER A 66 43.16 9.06 4.21
CA SER A 66 44.17 10.14 4.14
C SER A 66 44.77 10.35 2.73
N ARG A 67 44.25 9.65 1.73
CA ARG A 67 44.71 9.70 0.33
C ARG A 67 43.53 9.92 -0.60
N THR A 68 43.81 10.53 -1.75
CA THR A 68 42.85 10.60 -2.88
C THR A 68 42.48 9.17 -3.29
N TRP A 69 41.20 8.82 -3.21
CA TRP A 69 40.66 7.48 -3.51
C TRP A 69 40.92 7.08 -4.97
N ASP A 70 40.61 7.98 -5.89
CA ASP A 70 40.89 7.81 -7.32
C ASP A 70 41.11 9.17 -7.99
N ARG A 71 41.79 9.18 -9.15
CA ARG A 71 42.10 10.37 -9.94
C ARG A 71 41.79 10.12 -11.40
N GLN A 72 40.95 10.97 -11.97
CA GLN A 72 40.45 10.79 -13.32
C GLN A 72 40.66 12.06 -14.14
N LYS A 73 41.05 11.87 -15.41
CA LYS A 73 41.11 12.97 -16.37
C LYS A 73 39.70 13.30 -16.87
N PRO A 74 39.42 14.56 -17.24
CA PRO A 74 38.15 14.91 -17.84
C PRO A 74 37.89 14.07 -19.09
N LEU A 75 36.63 13.68 -19.26
CA LEU A 75 36.13 13.08 -20.50
C LEU A 75 35.87 14.20 -21.54
N ALA A 76 35.22 13.85 -22.65
CA ALA A 76 34.57 14.82 -23.51
C ALA A 76 33.05 14.78 -23.22
N PRO A 77 32.40 15.90 -22.85
CA PRO A 77 32.96 17.24 -22.60
C PRO A 77 33.81 17.34 -21.31
N ARG A 78 34.72 18.33 -21.27
CA ARG A 78 35.78 18.47 -20.25
C ARG A 78 35.30 18.95 -18.87
N ASP A 79 34.02 19.24 -18.71
CA ASP A 79 33.41 19.56 -17.42
C ASP A 79 33.16 18.32 -16.55
N LYS A 80 33.41 17.08 -17.02
CA LYS A 80 33.04 15.85 -16.28
C LYS A 80 34.13 14.79 -16.19
N ALA A 81 34.18 14.12 -15.05
CA ALA A 81 34.91 12.87 -14.83
C ALA A 81 33.98 11.79 -14.23
N LYS A 82 34.33 10.53 -14.45
CA LYS A 82 33.61 9.36 -13.92
C LYS A 82 34.56 8.43 -13.17
N PHE A 83 34.10 7.90 -12.05
CA PHE A 83 34.82 6.98 -11.18
C PHE A 83 33.95 5.71 -11.06
N SER A 84 34.33 4.62 -11.73
CA SER A 84 33.48 3.43 -11.88
C SER A 84 33.91 2.27 -10.97
N ILE A 85 33.09 1.98 -9.96
CA ILE A 85 33.21 0.82 -9.07
C ILE A 85 32.52 -0.35 -9.76
N LYS A 86 33.27 -1.43 -10.09
CA LYS A 86 32.72 -2.60 -10.81
C LYS A 86 31.87 -3.50 -9.93
N HIS A 87 32.24 -3.64 -8.66
CA HIS A 87 31.58 -4.49 -7.68
C HIS A 87 31.51 -3.74 -6.35
N MET A 88 30.32 -3.30 -5.97
CA MET A 88 30.08 -2.59 -4.72
C MET A 88 30.32 -3.51 -3.52
N THR A 89 31.07 -3.05 -2.51
CA THR A 89 31.27 -3.77 -1.25
C THR A 89 31.18 -2.80 -0.07
N ASP A 90 31.23 -3.36 1.15
CA ASP A 90 31.46 -2.65 2.42
C ASP A 90 32.60 -1.61 2.37
N VAL A 91 33.78 -1.98 1.84
CA VAL A 91 34.95 -1.09 1.71
C VAL A 91 34.67 0.11 0.79
N HIS A 92 33.73 -0.02 -0.14
CA HIS A 92 33.31 1.05 -1.05
C HIS A 92 32.20 1.94 -0.46
N ALA A 93 31.58 1.55 0.66
CA ALA A 93 30.58 2.37 1.32
C ALA A 93 31.24 3.51 2.12
N GLY A 94 30.56 4.65 2.21
CA GLY A 94 31.06 5.83 2.92
C GLY A 94 30.64 7.15 2.26
N ARG A 95 31.19 8.25 2.79
CA ARG A 95 30.87 9.60 2.32
C ARG A 95 32.01 10.15 1.45
N TYR A 96 31.67 10.61 0.27
CA TYR A 96 32.59 11.00 -0.80
C TYR A 96 32.51 12.50 -1.12
N HIS A 97 33.65 13.09 -1.47
CA HIS A 97 33.78 14.46 -1.96
C HIS A 97 34.67 14.49 -3.20
N CYS A 98 34.40 15.41 -4.11
CA CYS A 98 35.21 15.64 -5.31
C CYS A 98 35.89 17.02 -5.26
N THR A 99 37.10 17.11 -5.80
CA THR A 99 37.73 18.38 -6.23
C THR A 99 38.22 18.27 -7.66
N TYR A 100 38.47 19.39 -8.33
CA TYR A 100 39.19 19.42 -9.60
C TYR A 100 40.30 20.47 -9.62
N PHE A 101 41.29 20.23 -10.47
CA PHE A 101 42.36 21.17 -10.78
C PHE A 101 42.08 21.91 -12.09
N SER A 102 42.41 23.20 -12.12
CA SER A 102 42.19 24.11 -13.24
C SER A 102 43.36 25.11 -13.35
N PRO A 103 43.48 25.89 -14.44
CA PRO A 103 44.51 26.92 -14.57
C PRO A 103 44.50 27.97 -13.46
N THR A 104 43.34 28.22 -12.82
CA THR A 104 43.21 29.15 -11.68
C THR A 104 43.49 28.50 -10.32
N GLY A 105 43.70 27.18 -10.28
CA GLY A 105 44.03 26.41 -9.07
C GLY A 105 43.04 25.29 -8.78
N TRP A 106 43.00 24.89 -7.51
CA TRP A 106 42.09 23.85 -6.99
C TRP A 106 40.70 24.41 -6.67
N SER A 107 39.66 23.67 -7.04
CA SER A 107 38.30 23.91 -6.56
C SER A 107 38.17 23.64 -5.06
N GLU A 108 37.15 24.22 -4.44
CA GLU A 108 36.62 23.69 -3.19
C GLU A 108 36.15 22.24 -3.35
N TYR A 109 35.97 21.54 -2.23
CA TYR A 109 35.26 20.25 -2.19
C TYR A 109 33.79 20.41 -2.61
N SER A 110 33.27 19.41 -3.32
CA SER A 110 31.83 19.25 -3.56
C SER A 110 31.02 19.14 -2.27
N GLY A 111 29.69 19.19 -2.39
CA GLY A 111 28.81 18.61 -1.36
C GLY A 111 29.12 17.12 -1.14
N PRO A 112 28.72 16.53 0.00
CA PRO A 112 28.92 15.12 0.27
C PRO A 112 28.00 14.24 -0.59
N LEU A 113 28.56 13.17 -1.16
CA LEU A 113 27.81 12.03 -1.68
C LEU A 113 27.93 10.88 -0.68
N GLU A 114 26.83 10.50 -0.02
CA GLU A 114 26.79 9.30 0.82
C GLU A 114 26.45 8.08 -0.04
N LEU A 115 27.43 7.19 -0.23
CA LEU A 115 27.30 5.95 -0.98
C LEU A 115 27.11 4.77 -0.01
N VAL A 116 25.99 4.07 -0.18
CA VAL A 116 25.49 3.02 0.72
C VAL A 116 25.51 1.67 0.02
N VAL A 117 25.94 0.62 0.72
CA VAL A 117 25.79 -0.77 0.29
C VAL A 117 24.67 -1.47 1.05
N VAL A 118 23.84 -2.20 0.31
CA VAL A 118 22.80 -3.11 0.83
C VAL A 118 23.36 -4.52 0.78
N THR A 119 23.47 -5.20 1.93
CA THR A 119 24.15 -6.51 2.04
C THR A 119 23.22 -7.63 2.50
N GLY A 120 23.28 -8.77 1.79
CA GLY A 120 22.61 -10.03 2.16
C GLY A 120 23.21 -10.75 3.37
N SER A 121 23.88 -10.02 4.25
CA SER A 121 24.58 -10.52 5.44
C SER A 121 23.85 -10.20 6.76
N HIS A 122 22.82 -9.34 6.71
CA HIS A 122 22.05 -8.94 7.89
C HIS A 122 20.56 -9.14 7.65
N GLY A 123 19.93 -9.92 8.52
CA GLY A 123 18.59 -10.46 8.33
C GLY A 123 17.52 -9.40 8.03
N GLN A 124 16.74 -9.69 6.99
CA GLN A 124 15.65 -8.88 6.45
C GLN A 124 14.71 -8.33 7.55
N PRO A 125 14.37 -7.03 7.53
CA PRO A 125 13.33 -6.47 8.39
C PRO A 125 11.93 -6.69 7.78
N SER A 126 10.92 -6.86 8.63
CA SER A 126 9.51 -6.90 8.21
C SER A 126 8.92 -5.48 8.20
N LEU A 127 8.20 -5.12 7.13
CA LEU A 127 7.52 -3.84 6.97
C LEU A 127 6.00 -4.05 6.88
N SER A 128 5.23 -3.34 7.69
CA SER A 128 3.76 -3.38 7.70
C SER A 128 3.17 -1.97 7.82
N ALA A 129 1.87 -1.82 7.54
CA ALA A 129 1.13 -0.57 7.71
C ALA A 129 0.10 -0.67 8.85
N LEU A 130 0.06 0.35 9.70
CA LEU A 130 -0.83 0.43 10.86
C LEU A 130 -1.83 1.60 10.67
N PRO A 131 -3.14 1.37 10.86
CA PRO A 131 -3.80 0.09 11.18
C PRO A 131 -4.05 -0.81 9.95
N SER A 132 -3.79 -0.32 8.74
CA SER A 132 -4.00 -1.04 7.48
C SER A 132 -3.13 -0.47 6.35
N PRO A 133 -2.74 -1.27 5.34
CA PRO A 133 -2.16 -0.76 4.08
C PRO A 133 -3.17 -0.01 3.19
N VAL A 134 -4.46 0.02 3.53
CA VAL A 134 -5.46 0.87 2.88
C VAL A 134 -5.54 2.22 3.57
N VAL A 135 -5.45 3.30 2.80
CA VAL A 135 -5.43 4.69 3.30
C VAL A 135 -6.37 5.55 2.45
N THR A 136 -7.12 6.46 3.07
CA THR A 136 -7.94 7.43 2.33
C THR A 136 -7.07 8.50 1.67
N SER A 137 -7.49 9.00 0.50
CA SER A 137 -6.85 10.14 -0.17
C SER A 137 -6.74 11.35 0.77
N GLY A 138 -5.53 11.87 0.97
CA GLY A 138 -5.23 12.95 1.91
C GLY A 138 -5.03 12.50 3.36
N GLY A 139 -5.24 11.23 3.68
CA GLY A 139 -4.97 10.65 4.99
C GLY A 139 -3.50 10.33 5.24
N ASN A 140 -3.19 9.99 6.49
CA ASN A 140 -1.87 9.54 6.94
C ASN A 140 -1.94 8.07 7.40
N VAL A 141 -0.83 7.36 7.33
CA VAL A 141 -0.65 5.99 7.82
C VAL A 141 0.68 5.88 8.58
N THR A 142 0.78 4.98 9.55
CA THR A 142 2.07 4.69 10.21
C THR A 142 2.63 3.39 9.64
N LEU A 143 3.80 3.44 9.03
CA LEU A 143 4.51 2.22 8.61
C LEU A 143 5.40 1.73 9.75
N GLN A 144 5.15 0.50 10.20
CA GLN A 144 5.96 -0.19 11.19
C GLN A 144 7.02 -1.01 10.48
N CYS A 145 8.28 -0.67 10.70
CA CYS A 145 9.40 -1.52 10.34
C CYS A 145 9.96 -2.18 11.58
N ALA A 146 10.15 -3.50 11.56
CA ALA A 146 10.64 -4.26 12.71
C ALA A 146 11.64 -5.34 12.29
N SER A 147 12.53 -5.71 13.20
CA SER A 147 13.39 -6.88 13.03
C SER A 147 13.69 -7.55 14.38
N ARG A 148 13.96 -8.85 14.35
CA ARG A 148 14.55 -9.56 15.50
C ARG A 148 16.00 -9.15 15.73
N MET A 149 16.66 -8.59 14.71
CA MET A 149 18.00 -8.02 14.83
C MET A 149 17.96 -6.73 15.65
N GLY A 150 19.03 -6.49 16.42
CA GLY A 150 19.21 -5.26 17.20
C GLY A 150 19.70 -4.06 16.37
N PHE A 151 19.06 -3.75 15.23
CA PHE A 151 19.43 -2.58 14.44
C PHE A 151 19.19 -1.30 15.25
N HIS A 152 20.14 -0.35 15.20
CA HIS A 152 20.05 0.90 15.98
C HIS A 152 19.23 1.98 15.26
N ARG A 153 19.10 1.86 13.94
CA ARG A 153 18.36 2.77 13.07
C ARG A 153 17.69 1.98 11.96
N PHE A 154 16.55 2.49 11.53
CA PHE A 154 15.83 2.01 10.34
C PHE A 154 15.69 3.15 9.33
N VAL A 155 15.72 2.78 8.05
CA VAL A 155 15.52 3.69 6.91
C VAL A 155 14.31 3.20 6.13
N LEU A 156 13.42 4.12 5.78
CA LEU A 156 12.28 3.88 4.91
C LEU A 156 12.54 4.56 3.56
N MET A 157 12.63 3.76 2.51
CA MET A 157 12.77 4.21 1.12
C MET A 157 11.42 4.10 0.41
N LYS A 158 11.01 5.16 -0.30
CA LYS A 158 9.93 5.07 -1.30
C LYS A 158 10.49 4.67 -2.66
N GLU A 159 9.80 3.77 -3.35
CA GLU A 159 10.22 3.29 -4.67
C GLU A 159 10.18 4.40 -5.71
N GLY A 160 11.28 4.54 -6.47
CA GLY A 160 11.48 5.61 -7.45
C GLY A 160 12.23 6.84 -6.91
N GLU A 161 12.39 6.98 -5.59
CA GLU A 161 13.23 8.03 -4.99
C GLU A 161 14.71 7.59 -4.92
N ARG A 162 15.63 8.54 -5.16
CA ARG A 162 17.09 8.27 -5.24
C ARG A 162 17.83 8.41 -3.90
N GLN A 163 17.13 8.84 -2.85
CA GLN A 163 17.69 9.15 -1.53
C GLN A 163 16.73 8.70 -0.42
N PRO A 164 17.21 8.60 0.84
CA PRO A 164 16.38 8.20 1.98
C PRO A 164 15.19 9.13 2.21
N SER A 165 13.98 8.56 2.15
CA SER A 165 12.74 9.31 2.39
C SER A 165 12.57 9.63 3.90
N TRP A 166 12.88 8.66 4.79
CA TRP A 166 12.98 8.87 6.24
C TRP A 166 14.01 7.96 6.90
N THR A 167 14.64 8.43 7.97
CA THR A 167 15.53 7.63 8.84
C THR A 167 15.17 7.86 10.31
N LEU A 168 14.90 6.80 11.07
CA LEU A 168 14.51 6.87 12.48
C LEU A 168 15.43 6.03 13.38
N VAL A 169 15.50 6.40 14.66
CA VAL A 169 16.17 5.60 15.71
C VAL A 169 15.26 4.45 16.12
N SER A 170 15.85 3.28 16.35
CA SER A 170 15.15 2.09 16.80
C SER A 170 14.58 2.23 18.22
N GLN A 171 13.37 1.71 18.42
CA GLN A 171 12.77 1.42 19.72
C GLN A 171 12.89 -0.07 20.01
N SER A 172 13.06 -0.46 21.27
CA SER A 172 13.03 -1.88 21.68
C SER A 172 11.60 -2.41 21.72
N VAL A 173 11.40 -3.67 21.33
CA VAL A 173 10.09 -4.34 21.36
C VAL A 173 10.03 -5.27 22.58
N PRO A 174 8.94 -5.29 23.39
CA PRO A 174 8.84 -6.15 24.58
C PRO A 174 8.97 -7.65 24.30
N SER A 175 8.68 -8.11 23.08
CA SER A 175 8.88 -9.49 22.62
C SER A 175 10.33 -9.82 22.22
N GLY A 176 11.26 -8.89 22.42
CA GLY A 176 12.59 -8.92 21.82
C GLY A 176 12.61 -8.37 20.39
N GLY A 177 13.77 -7.88 19.95
CA GLY A 177 13.97 -7.19 18.68
C GLY A 177 13.82 -5.67 18.76
N THR A 178 13.85 -5.02 17.60
CA THR A 178 13.80 -3.56 17.43
C THR A 178 12.78 -3.16 16.37
N GLN A 179 12.25 -1.94 16.48
CA GLN A 179 11.31 -1.38 15.49
C GLN A 179 11.48 0.14 15.29
N ALA A 180 10.91 0.67 14.22
CA ALA A 180 10.64 2.09 14.03
C ALA A 180 9.21 2.29 13.46
N LEU A 181 8.59 3.41 13.82
CA LEU A 181 7.24 3.78 13.40
C LEU A 181 7.32 5.06 12.57
N PHE A 182 7.13 4.95 11.26
CA PHE A 182 7.26 6.04 10.30
C PHE A 182 5.88 6.64 9.97
N PRO A 183 5.57 7.88 10.38
CA PRO A 183 4.36 8.56 9.93
C PRO A 183 4.51 8.98 8.45
N VAL A 184 3.63 8.47 7.60
CA VAL A 184 3.63 8.68 6.15
C VAL A 184 2.31 9.33 5.72
N GLY A 185 2.40 10.51 5.12
CA GLY A 185 1.28 11.22 4.52
C GLY A 185 1.50 12.73 4.41
N PRO A 186 0.54 13.49 3.86
CA PRO A 186 -0.74 13.02 3.31
C PRO A 186 -0.56 12.23 2.00
N VAL A 187 -1.22 11.08 1.87
CA VAL A 187 -1.10 10.24 0.66
C VAL A 187 -1.92 10.78 -0.51
N THR A 188 -1.36 10.78 -1.72
CA THR A 188 -2.00 11.33 -2.94
C THR A 188 -2.30 10.23 -3.97
N PRO A 189 -3.51 10.17 -4.58
CA PRO A 189 -3.87 9.08 -5.49
C PRO A 189 -3.15 9.09 -6.86
N SER A 190 -2.39 10.14 -7.17
CA SER A 190 -1.64 10.31 -8.42
C SER A 190 -0.27 9.63 -8.41
N LEU A 191 0.26 9.27 -7.23
CA LEU A 191 1.54 8.59 -7.08
C LEU A 191 1.33 7.12 -6.69
N ARG A 192 2.28 6.27 -7.05
CA ARG A 192 2.41 4.95 -6.42
C ARG A 192 3.17 5.12 -5.10
N TRP A 193 2.75 4.37 -4.10
CA TRP A 193 3.24 4.47 -2.72
C TRP A 193 3.77 3.11 -2.27
N THR A 194 4.75 2.60 -3.00
CA THR A 194 5.50 1.39 -2.64
C THR A 194 6.68 1.77 -1.76
N PHE A 195 6.87 1.06 -0.64
CA PHE A 195 7.98 1.29 0.28
C PHE A 195 8.80 0.02 0.53
N ARG A 196 10.08 0.21 0.87
CA ARG A 196 10.94 -0.82 1.46
C ARG A 196 11.68 -0.25 2.66
N CYS A 197 11.88 -1.07 3.68
CA CYS A 197 12.63 -0.71 4.87
C CYS A 197 13.98 -1.44 4.93
N TYR A 198 14.96 -0.78 5.56
CA TYR A 198 16.32 -1.27 5.79
C TYR A 198 16.71 -1.00 7.24
N GLY A 199 17.49 -1.88 7.85
CA GLY A 199 18.07 -1.69 9.18
C GLY A 199 19.59 -1.51 9.11
N TYR A 200 20.16 -0.71 10.02
CA TYR A 200 21.62 -0.58 10.14
C TYR A 200 22.09 -0.32 11.59
N TYR A 201 23.40 -0.48 11.81
CA TYR A 201 24.07 -0.27 13.10
C TYR A 201 24.84 1.06 13.11
N SER A 202 24.81 1.78 14.24
CA SER A 202 25.39 3.14 14.34
C SER A 202 26.90 3.25 14.06
N ASN A 203 27.63 2.14 14.13
CA ASN A 203 29.07 2.05 13.83
C ASN A 203 29.36 1.83 12.33
N THR A 204 28.37 1.42 11.54
CA THR A 204 28.50 1.18 10.09
C THR A 204 27.32 1.78 9.31
N PRO A 205 27.09 3.11 9.37
CA PRO A 205 25.86 3.73 8.86
C PRO A 205 25.60 3.58 7.36
N GLN A 206 26.63 3.32 6.55
CA GLN A 206 26.50 3.08 5.10
C GLN A 206 26.43 1.60 4.70
N ILE A 207 26.33 0.67 5.67
CA ILE A 207 26.12 -0.76 5.45
C ILE A 207 24.73 -1.12 5.99
N TRP A 208 23.81 -1.45 5.08
CA TRP A 208 22.40 -1.72 5.40
C TRP A 208 22.05 -3.18 5.20
N SER A 209 21.03 -3.65 5.94
CA SER A 209 20.42 -4.97 5.79
C SER A 209 19.85 -5.23 4.40
N ASP A 210 19.46 -6.48 4.16
CA ASP A 210 18.50 -6.80 3.10
C ASP A 210 17.26 -5.89 3.15
N PRO A 211 16.67 -5.56 2.00
CA PRO A 211 15.42 -4.81 1.93
C PRO A 211 14.25 -5.64 2.46
N SER A 212 13.33 -5.01 3.20
CA SER A 212 12.02 -5.60 3.44
C SER A 212 11.31 -5.93 2.13
N ASP A 213 10.36 -6.88 2.19
CA ASP A 213 9.38 -7.05 1.13
C ASP A 213 8.66 -5.71 0.83
N PRO A 214 8.30 -5.46 -0.44
CA PRO A 214 7.73 -4.18 -0.86
C PRO A 214 6.27 -4.03 -0.42
N LEU A 215 5.96 -2.92 0.25
CA LEU A 215 4.62 -2.59 0.72
C LEU A 215 4.00 -1.48 -0.15
N GLU A 216 3.08 -1.82 -1.07
CA GLU A 216 2.28 -0.86 -1.86
C GLU A 216 1.02 -0.43 -1.08
N LEU A 217 0.89 0.86 -0.78
CA LEU A 217 -0.32 1.40 -0.15
C LEU A 217 -1.49 1.53 -1.13
N LEU A 218 -2.68 1.12 -0.70
CA LEU A 218 -3.93 1.24 -1.45
C LEU A 218 -4.59 2.58 -1.13
N VAL A 219 -4.47 3.58 -2.02
CA VAL A 219 -5.09 4.89 -1.83
C VAL A 219 -6.56 4.87 -2.30
N SER A 220 -7.48 4.78 -1.33
CA SER A 220 -8.92 4.82 -1.54
C SER A 220 -9.41 6.25 -1.86
N GLY A 221 -10.26 6.37 -2.87
CA GLY A 221 -10.88 7.62 -3.32
C GLY A 221 -12.40 7.64 -3.13
N VAL A 222 -13.06 8.58 -3.81
CA VAL A 222 -14.51 8.81 -3.75
C VAL A 222 -15.30 8.22 -4.93
N SER A 223 -14.71 7.29 -5.69
CA SER A 223 -15.42 6.61 -6.80
C SER A 223 -16.40 5.56 -6.26
N GLY A 224 -17.47 5.27 -6.99
CA GLY A 224 -18.59 4.41 -6.57
C GLY A 224 -18.14 3.12 -5.87
N LYS A 225 -18.66 2.86 -4.67
CA LYS A 225 -18.25 1.73 -3.85
C LYS A 225 -18.78 0.40 -4.40
N PRO A 226 -17.96 -0.67 -4.41
CA PRO A 226 -18.46 -2.01 -4.73
C PRO A 226 -19.28 -2.59 -3.57
N SER A 227 -20.06 -3.63 -3.85
CA SER A 227 -20.69 -4.48 -2.85
C SER A 227 -19.85 -5.73 -2.60
N LEU A 228 -19.63 -6.07 -1.33
CA LEU A 228 -18.97 -7.30 -0.90
C LEU A 228 -20.04 -8.30 -0.42
N LEU A 229 -19.99 -9.51 -0.96
CA LEU A 229 -21.00 -10.56 -0.80
C LEU A 229 -20.35 -11.88 -0.39
N THR A 230 -21.12 -12.75 0.26
CA THR A 230 -20.76 -14.14 0.60
C THR A 230 -21.88 -15.06 0.12
N GLN A 231 -21.52 -16.18 -0.51
CA GLN A 231 -22.52 -17.19 -0.93
C GLN A 231 -22.97 -18.06 0.26
N GLN A 232 -22.10 -18.23 1.26
CA GLN A 232 -22.31 -19.13 2.40
C GLN A 232 -22.98 -18.42 3.60
N GLY A 233 -23.25 -17.12 3.50
CA GLY A 233 -23.61 -16.27 4.64
C GLY A 233 -22.38 -15.80 5.44
N PRO A 234 -22.57 -14.97 6.48
CA PRO A 234 -21.48 -14.42 7.29
C PRO A 234 -20.94 -15.39 8.36
N VAL A 235 -21.74 -16.37 8.80
CA VAL A 235 -21.36 -17.40 9.78
C VAL A 235 -20.94 -18.67 9.03
N VAL A 236 -19.68 -19.08 9.18
CA VAL A 236 -19.09 -20.20 8.41
C VAL A 236 -18.51 -21.27 9.33
N THR A 237 -18.58 -22.54 8.92
CA THR A 237 -18.01 -23.66 9.69
C THR A 237 -16.66 -24.11 9.14
N SER A 238 -15.81 -24.66 10.02
CA SER A 238 -14.49 -25.17 9.66
C SER A 238 -14.57 -26.22 8.54
N GLY A 239 -13.63 -26.18 7.58
CA GLY A 239 -13.56 -27.13 6.47
C GLY A 239 -14.44 -26.81 5.25
N GLN A 240 -15.46 -25.96 5.36
CA GLN A 240 -16.16 -25.41 4.18
C GLN A 240 -15.20 -24.55 3.34
N SER A 241 -15.41 -24.44 2.03
CA SER A 241 -14.62 -23.54 1.17
C SER A 241 -15.28 -22.17 1.09
N LEU A 242 -14.61 -21.12 1.60
CA LEU A 242 -15.13 -19.76 1.60
C LEU A 242 -14.69 -19.00 0.35
N THR A 243 -15.66 -18.38 -0.34
CA THR A 243 -15.41 -17.46 -1.46
C THR A 243 -16.20 -16.17 -1.25
N LEU A 244 -15.49 -15.05 -1.15
CA LEU A 244 -16.11 -13.72 -1.08
C LEU A 244 -16.22 -13.14 -2.50
N GLN A 245 -17.40 -12.67 -2.88
CA GLN A 245 -17.64 -12.06 -4.18
C GLN A 245 -17.67 -10.54 -4.04
N CYS A 246 -16.89 -9.84 -4.84
CA CYS A 246 -16.98 -8.39 -4.95
C CYS A 246 -17.61 -8.01 -6.29
N ARG A 247 -18.61 -7.12 -6.27
CA ARG A 247 -19.41 -6.73 -7.44
C ARG A 247 -19.54 -5.20 -7.51
N SER A 248 -19.61 -4.64 -8.71
CA SER A 248 -19.96 -3.23 -8.93
C SER A 248 -20.66 -3.04 -10.28
N ASP A 249 -21.62 -2.12 -10.26
CA ASP A 249 -22.20 -1.42 -11.40
C ASP A 249 -21.15 -0.63 -12.22
N VAL A 250 -20.20 0.03 -11.54
CA VAL A 250 -19.05 0.68 -12.18
C VAL A 250 -18.15 -0.38 -12.82
N SER A 251 -17.66 -0.11 -14.04
CA SER A 251 -16.91 -1.06 -14.88
C SER A 251 -15.43 -1.25 -14.48
N TYR A 252 -15.15 -1.45 -13.18
CA TYR A 252 -13.81 -1.70 -12.68
C TYR A 252 -13.13 -2.91 -13.34
N GLU A 253 -11.80 -2.86 -13.44
CA GLU A 253 -10.97 -3.85 -14.14
C GLU A 253 -10.17 -4.73 -13.18
N ARG A 254 -9.90 -4.22 -11.98
CA ARG A 254 -9.20 -4.89 -10.89
C ARG A 254 -9.91 -4.62 -9.57
N PHE A 255 -9.89 -5.61 -8.69
CA PHE A 255 -10.47 -5.54 -7.35
C PHE A 255 -9.44 -5.91 -6.30
N ALA A 256 -9.56 -5.33 -5.11
CA ALA A 256 -8.76 -5.69 -3.94
C ALA A 256 -9.66 -6.04 -2.77
N LEU A 257 -9.34 -7.14 -2.09
CA LEU A 257 -9.96 -7.55 -0.84
C LEU A 257 -8.97 -7.30 0.32
N SER A 258 -9.34 -6.42 1.23
CA SER A 258 -8.60 -6.18 2.47
C SER A 258 -9.30 -6.84 3.65
N LYS A 259 -8.51 -7.29 4.64
CA LYS A 259 -8.98 -7.70 5.97
C LYS A 259 -8.46 -6.70 7.00
N GLU A 260 -9.30 -6.27 7.94
CA GLU A 260 -8.86 -5.38 9.01
C GLU A 260 -7.87 -6.08 9.95
N GLY A 261 -6.82 -5.36 10.37
CA GLY A 261 -5.78 -5.87 11.26
C GLY A 261 -4.85 -6.92 10.63
N ALA A 262 -5.01 -7.26 9.35
CA ALA A 262 -4.02 -8.04 8.62
C ALA A 262 -2.84 -7.14 8.21
N PRO A 263 -1.57 -7.54 8.46
CA PRO A 263 -0.40 -6.81 7.97
C PRO A 263 -0.17 -7.02 6.47
N ASP A 264 -0.73 -8.09 5.91
CA ASP A 264 -0.58 -8.51 4.52
C ASP A 264 -1.23 -7.50 3.55
N LEU A 265 -0.68 -7.40 2.34
CA LEU A 265 -1.24 -6.55 1.29
C LEU A 265 -2.66 -6.99 0.89
N PRO A 266 -3.57 -6.05 0.55
CA PRO A 266 -4.91 -6.38 0.08
C PRO A 266 -4.82 -7.27 -1.16
N ARG A 267 -5.47 -8.44 -1.11
CA ARG A 267 -5.36 -9.45 -2.17
C ARG A 267 -6.03 -8.91 -3.43
N GLN A 268 -5.24 -8.65 -4.47
CA GLN A 268 -5.73 -8.11 -5.75
C GLN A 268 -6.08 -9.24 -6.73
N LEU A 269 -7.13 -9.04 -7.54
CA LEU A 269 -7.51 -9.93 -8.65
C LEU A 269 -8.18 -9.14 -9.78
N GLY A 270 -8.04 -9.60 -11.03
CA GLY A 270 -8.65 -8.98 -12.21
C GLY A 270 -10.16 -9.27 -12.33
N ARG A 271 -10.87 -8.44 -13.10
CA ARG A 271 -12.30 -8.60 -13.38
C ARG A 271 -12.59 -9.97 -14.03
N GLN A 272 -13.49 -10.73 -13.42
CA GLN A 272 -14.12 -11.90 -14.01
C GLN A 272 -15.42 -11.46 -14.70
N THR A 273 -15.57 -11.77 -15.99
CA THR A 273 -16.70 -11.27 -16.80
C THR A 273 -17.91 -12.21 -16.76
N HIS A 274 -18.94 -11.84 -16.00
CA HIS A 274 -20.27 -12.45 -16.09
C HIS A 274 -21.36 -11.36 -16.17
N ALA A 275 -22.27 -11.50 -17.13
CA ALA A 275 -23.57 -10.80 -17.20
C ALA A 275 -23.56 -9.27 -16.92
N GLY A 276 -22.64 -8.52 -17.52
CA GLY A 276 -22.67 -7.04 -17.53
C GLY A 276 -22.26 -6.33 -16.23
N ILE A 277 -22.20 -7.05 -15.11
CA ILE A 277 -21.72 -6.54 -13.82
C ILE A 277 -20.20 -6.73 -13.74
N SER A 278 -19.46 -5.73 -13.26
CA SER A 278 -18.02 -5.94 -12.99
C SER A 278 -17.84 -6.62 -11.64
N GLY A 279 -16.88 -7.55 -11.53
CA GLY A 279 -16.65 -8.22 -10.26
C GLY A 279 -15.48 -9.17 -10.26
N SER A 280 -15.21 -9.71 -9.07
CA SER A 280 -14.14 -10.66 -8.81
C SER A 280 -14.52 -11.57 -7.65
N ASP A 281 -14.26 -12.86 -7.81
CA ASP A 281 -14.52 -13.89 -6.80
C ASP A 281 -13.19 -14.26 -6.12
N PHE A 282 -13.14 -14.10 -4.79
CA PHE A 282 -11.94 -14.29 -3.97
C PHE A 282 -12.04 -15.60 -3.18
N PRO A 283 -11.53 -16.74 -3.71
CA PRO A 283 -11.49 -17.99 -2.97
C PRO A 283 -10.45 -17.92 -1.85
N LEU A 284 -10.90 -17.93 -0.60
CA LEU A 284 -10.06 -18.07 0.59
C LEU A 284 -9.75 -19.54 0.90
N GLY A 285 -10.48 -20.48 0.28
CA GLY A 285 -10.31 -21.91 0.45
C GLY A 285 -10.92 -22.43 1.76
N PRO A 286 -10.45 -23.58 2.28
CA PRO A 286 -10.98 -24.18 3.50
C PRO A 286 -10.94 -23.21 4.68
N VAL A 287 -12.08 -23.02 5.35
CA VAL A 287 -12.24 -22.12 6.50
C VAL A 287 -11.29 -22.51 7.63
N ARG A 288 -10.53 -21.52 8.10
CA ARG A 288 -9.59 -21.59 9.22
C ARG A 288 -9.94 -20.50 10.25
N PRO A 289 -9.51 -20.62 11.53
CA PRO A 289 -9.78 -19.60 12.54
C PRO A 289 -9.25 -18.20 12.13
N SER A 290 -8.13 -18.16 11.43
CA SER A 290 -7.52 -16.93 10.88
C SER A 290 -8.37 -16.22 9.81
N HIS A 291 -9.39 -16.88 9.25
CA HIS A 291 -10.34 -16.25 8.32
C HIS A 291 -11.45 -15.47 9.04
N GLY A 292 -11.59 -15.60 10.37
CA GLY A 292 -12.51 -14.77 11.15
C GLY A 292 -12.02 -13.31 11.20
N GLY A 293 -12.89 -12.36 10.86
CA GLY A 293 -12.57 -10.93 10.85
C GLY A 293 -13.44 -10.09 9.93
N ARG A 294 -13.21 -8.78 9.96
CA ARG A 294 -13.89 -7.79 9.11
C ARG A 294 -13.17 -7.62 7.77
N TYR A 295 -13.92 -7.73 6.67
CA TYR A 295 -13.42 -7.62 5.29
C TYR A 295 -14.03 -6.42 4.57
N THR A 296 -13.27 -5.86 3.60
CA THR A 296 -13.71 -4.73 2.79
C THR A 296 -13.14 -4.86 1.37
N CYS A 297 -13.95 -4.54 0.36
CA CYS A 297 -13.52 -4.57 -1.04
C CYS A 297 -13.37 -3.17 -1.65
N TYR A 298 -12.46 -3.06 -2.61
CA TYR A 298 -12.17 -1.87 -3.40
C TYR A 298 -12.12 -2.23 -4.89
N GLY A 299 -12.69 -1.37 -5.74
CA GLY A 299 -12.59 -1.47 -7.20
C GLY A 299 -11.58 -0.46 -7.76
N GLY A 300 -10.97 -0.79 -8.89
CA GLY A 300 -9.99 0.07 -9.56
C GLY A 300 -9.89 -0.18 -11.06
N HIS A 301 -9.22 0.73 -11.75
CA HIS A 301 -8.86 0.60 -13.17
C HIS A 301 -7.36 0.33 -13.30
N THR A 302 -6.94 -0.31 -14.38
CA THR A 302 -5.55 -0.78 -14.58
C THR A 302 -4.57 0.39 -14.72
N LEU A 303 -4.99 1.46 -15.38
CA LEU A 303 -4.20 2.68 -15.62
C LEU A 303 -4.24 3.69 -14.45
N SER A 304 -4.97 3.41 -13.36
CA SER A 304 -5.20 4.34 -12.26
C SER A 304 -4.65 3.80 -10.94
N SER A 305 -3.74 4.53 -10.29
CA SER A 305 -3.32 4.25 -8.90
C SER A 305 -4.43 4.54 -7.87
N LYS A 306 -5.42 5.37 -8.22
CA LYS A 306 -6.60 5.68 -7.41
C LYS A 306 -7.60 4.53 -7.43
N TRP A 307 -8.11 4.16 -6.25
CA TRP A 307 -9.16 3.16 -6.04
C TRP A 307 -10.52 3.79 -5.70
N SER A 308 -11.56 2.95 -5.64
CA SER A 308 -12.90 3.31 -5.18
C SER A 308 -12.94 3.71 -3.70
N ALA A 309 -14.12 4.17 -3.27
CA ALA A 309 -14.52 4.13 -1.88
C ALA A 309 -14.63 2.66 -1.40
N PRO A 310 -14.45 2.37 -0.10
CA PRO A 310 -14.65 1.04 0.45
C PRO A 310 -16.09 0.54 0.24
N SER A 311 -16.25 -0.77 0.06
CA SER A 311 -17.54 -1.43 0.27
C SER A 311 -18.06 -1.23 1.69
N GLU A 312 -19.34 -1.54 1.93
CA GLU A 312 -19.75 -1.88 3.30
C GLU A 312 -18.89 -3.03 3.83
N PRO A 313 -18.52 -3.02 5.12
CA PRO A 313 -17.71 -4.07 5.71
C PRO A 313 -18.52 -5.36 5.89
N LEU A 314 -17.89 -6.50 5.64
CA LEU A 314 -18.47 -7.83 5.87
C LEU A 314 -17.69 -8.55 6.97
N ASP A 315 -18.35 -8.79 8.11
CA ASP A 315 -17.80 -9.62 9.19
C ASP A 315 -17.97 -11.10 8.86
N ILE A 316 -16.86 -11.83 8.78
CA ILE A 316 -16.84 -13.29 8.67
C ILE A 316 -16.59 -13.88 10.05
N LEU A 317 -17.48 -14.78 10.47
CA LEU A 317 -17.53 -15.33 11.82
C LEU A 317 -17.34 -16.86 11.75
N VAL A 318 -16.29 -17.38 12.40
CA VAL A 318 -15.94 -18.81 12.30
C VAL A 318 -16.54 -19.57 13.47
N ALA A 319 -17.46 -20.49 13.17
CA ALA A 319 -18.16 -21.32 14.14
C ALA A 319 -17.38 -22.57 14.58
N GLY A 320 -17.75 -23.11 15.73
CA GLY A 320 -17.19 -24.32 16.31
C GLY A 320 -15.77 -24.18 16.86
N GLN A 321 -15.35 -22.96 17.21
CA GLN A 321 -14.00 -22.64 17.69
C GLN A 321 -13.90 -22.56 19.21
N LEU A 322 -15.01 -22.31 19.89
CA LEU A 322 -15.10 -22.30 21.36
C LEU A 322 -15.80 -23.60 21.82
N PRO A 323 -15.34 -24.26 22.90
CA PRO A 323 -15.68 -25.66 23.22
C PRO A 323 -17.06 -25.85 23.86
N TYR A 324 -17.81 -24.78 24.08
CA TYR A 324 -19.15 -24.79 24.65
C TYR A 324 -20.24 -24.67 23.56
N THR A 325 -21.45 -25.12 23.91
CA THR A 325 -22.65 -25.05 23.08
C THR A 325 -23.73 -24.29 23.85
N PRO A 326 -24.31 -23.20 23.30
CA PRO A 326 -25.42 -22.49 23.91
C PRO A 326 -26.75 -23.19 23.60
N SER A 327 -27.74 -23.07 24.49
CA SER A 327 -29.11 -23.53 24.23
C SER A 327 -29.98 -22.38 23.74
N LEU A 328 -30.75 -22.61 22.68
CA LEU A 328 -31.74 -21.66 22.14
C LEU A 328 -33.15 -22.10 22.50
N SER A 329 -33.99 -21.15 22.90
CA SER A 329 -35.39 -21.35 23.29
C SER A 329 -36.26 -20.18 22.80
N VAL A 330 -37.57 -20.33 22.85
CA VAL A 330 -38.54 -19.35 22.34
C VAL A 330 -39.71 -19.17 23.30
N GLN A 331 -40.20 -17.94 23.42
CA GLN A 331 -41.43 -17.60 24.15
C GLN A 331 -42.31 -16.70 23.26
N PRO A 332 -43.65 -16.88 23.23
CA PRO A 332 -44.42 -17.88 23.97
C PRO A 332 -44.28 -19.32 23.44
N GLY A 333 -43.90 -19.50 22.17
CA GLY A 333 -43.72 -20.81 21.55
C GLY A 333 -43.18 -20.73 20.11
N PRO A 334 -42.87 -21.87 19.46
CA PRO A 334 -42.32 -21.93 18.10
C PRO A 334 -43.35 -21.73 16.98
N THR A 335 -44.63 -21.55 17.32
CA THR A 335 -45.70 -21.28 16.36
C THR A 335 -46.53 -20.10 16.85
N VAL A 336 -46.66 -19.07 16.02
CA VAL A 336 -47.28 -17.78 16.37
C VAL A 336 -48.04 -17.18 15.18
N ALA A 337 -48.97 -16.27 15.47
CA ALA A 337 -49.66 -15.47 14.47
C ALA A 337 -48.88 -14.19 14.10
N PRO A 338 -49.04 -13.66 12.87
CA PRO A 338 -48.58 -12.32 12.52
C PRO A 338 -49.18 -11.27 13.47
N GLY A 339 -48.35 -10.33 13.92
CA GLY A 339 -48.73 -9.31 14.91
C GLY A 339 -48.38 -9.67 16.36
N GLU A 340 -48.11 -10.93 16.68
CA GLU A 340 -47.70 -11.34 18.04
C GLU A 340 -46.26 -10.91 18.37
N ASN A 341 -45.91 -11.00 19.66
CA ASN A 341 -44.56 -10.72 20.17
C ASN A 341 -43.85 -12.04 20.50
N VAL A 342 -42.67 -12.26 19.93
CA VAL A 342 -41.81 -13.43 20.21
C VAL A 342 -40.50 -12.95 20.81
N THR A 343 -40.00 -13.66 21.82
CA THR A 343 -38.63 -13.51 22.31
C THR A 343 -37.88 -14.81 22.12
N LEU A 344 -36.80 -14.78 21.34
CA LEU A 344 -35.82 -15.87 21.28
C LEU A 344 -34.82 -15.69 22.42
N LEU A 345 -34.75 -16.67 23.32
CA LEU A 345 -33.90 -16.65 24.52
C LEU A 345 -32.76 -17.64 24.33
N CYS A 346 -31.54 -17.12 24.28
CA CYS A 346 -30.32 -17.92 24.21
C CYS A 346 -29.58 -17.92 25.56
N GLN A 347 -29.09 -19.08 25.98
CA GLN A 347 -28.48 -19.29 27.31
C GLN A 347 -27.18 -20.11 27.23
N SER A 348 -26.29 -19.90 28.21
CA SER A 348 -25.04 -20.62 28.41
C SER A 348 -24.71 -20.72 29.90
N ARG A 349 -24.27 -21.90 30.35
CA ARG A 349 -23.65 -22.08 31.68
C ARG A 349 -22.18 -21.64 31.71
N SER A 350 -21.51 -21.66 30.57
CA SER A 350 -20.15 -21.14 30.43
C SER A 350 -20.15 -19.61 30.38
N PRO A 351 -19.14 -18.92 30.94
CA PRO A 351 -19.03 -17.48 30.85
C PRO A 351 -18.81 -17.03 29.41
N VAL A 352 -19.69 -16.17 28.92
CA VAL A 352 -19.70 -15.65 27.54
C VAL A 352 -20.04 -14.16 27.55
N ASP A 353 -19.41 -13.36 26.68
CA ASP A 353 -19.59 -11.90 26.67
C ASP A 353 -20.72 -11.45 25.73
N THR A 354 -20.86 -12.13 24.60
CA THR A 354 -21.87 -11.81 23.57
C THR A 354 -22.53 -13.07 23.05
N PHE A 355 -23.84 -12.99 22.80
CA PHE A 355 -24.59 -13.96 22.03
C PHE A 355 -24.89 -13.40 20.64
N LEU A 356 -24.97 -14.29 19.65
CA LEU A 356 -25.30 -13.99 18.27
C LEU A 356 -26.42 -14.90 17.82
N LEU A 357 -27.48 -14.33 17.23
CA LEU A 357 -28.60 -15.05 16.66
C LEU A 357 -28.53 -14.97 15.14
N SER A 358 -28.45 -16.13 14.47
CA SER A 358 -28.43 -16.25 13.02
C SER A 358 -29.69 -16.99 12.54
N LYS A 359 -30.20 -16.61 11.38
CA LYS A 359 -31.27 -17.30 10.66
C LYS A 359 -30.67 -17.97 9.42
N GLU A 360 -30.99 -19.24 9.17
CA GLU A 360 -30.50 -19.93 7.97
C GLU A 360 -31.15 -19.38 6.69
N GLY A 361 -30.38 -19.36 5.60
CA GLY A 361 -30.81 -18.88 4.29
C GLY A 361 -30.75 -17.36 4.08
N GLU A 362 -30.47 -16.56 5.11
CA GLU A 362 -30.30 -15.11 4.96
C GLU A 362 -28.83 -14.67 4.90
N ALA A 363 -28.57 -13.67 4.05
CA ALA A 363 -27.24 -13.04 3.90
C ALA A 363 -27.02 -11.86 4.88
N HIS A 364 -28.01 -11.53 5.71
CA HIS A 364 -27.92 -10.43 6.67
C HIS A 364 -26.92 -10.75 7.82
N PRO A 365 -26.24 -9.74 8.39
CA PRO A 365 -25.42 -9.93 9.59
C PRO A 365 -26.25 -10.49 10.76
N PRO A 366 -25.72 -11.44 11.55
CA PRO A 366 -26.44 -12.00 12.69
C PRO A 366 -26.64 -10.95 13.79
N LEU A 367 -27.81 -10.98 14.43
CA LEU A 367 -28.15 -10.08 15.54
C LEU A 367 -27.21 -10.37 16.72
N ARG A 368 -26.55 -9.35 17.27
CA ARG A 368 -25.54 -9.49 18.32
C ARG A 368 -25.94 -8.74 19.59
N LEU A 369 -26.05 -9.44 20.71
CA LEU A 369 -26.43 -8.87 22.02
C LEU A 369 -25.45 -9.27 23.13
N ARG A 370 -25.12 -8.33 24.01
CA ARG A 370 -24.29 -8.58 25.21
C ARG A 370 -25.01 -9.52 26.17
N SER A 371 -24.29 -10.46 26.76
CA SER A 371 -24.87 -11.36 27.76
C SER A 371 -25.26 -10.62 29.04
N GLN A 372 -26.30 -11.12 29.70
CA GLN A 372 -26.68 -10.77 31.06
C GLN A 372 -26.58 -12.01 31.93
N TYR A 373 -26.02 -11.87 33.13
CA TYR A 373 -25.98 -12.98 34.10
C TYR A 373 -27.27 -12.99 34.92
N ARG A 374 -28.08 -14.04 34.78
CA ARG A 374 -29.36 -14.24 35.49
C ARG A 374 -29.49 -15.70 35.90
N ALA A 375 -30.06 -15.97 37.08
CA ALA A 375 -30.36 -17.33 37.57
C ALA A 375 -29.20 -18.35 37.47
N GLY A 376 -27.94 -17.91 37.63
CA GLY A 376 -26.76 -18.77 37.54
C GLY A 376 -26.27 -19.08 36.12
N GLN A 377 -26.79 -18.39 35.10
CA GLN A 377 -26.41 -18.57 33.70
C GLN A 377 -26.21 -17.23 32.98
N HIS A 378 -25.45 -17.24 31.89
CA HIS A 378 -25.40 -16.13 30.95
C HIS A 378 -26.52 -16.29 29.93
N GLN A 379 -27.28 -15.22 29.66
CA GLN A 379 -28.34 -15.24 28.65
C GLN A 379 -28.44 -13.94 27.85
N ALA A 380 -29.10 -14.02 26.69
CA ALA A 380 -29.57 -12.87 25.93
C ALA A 380 -30.99 -13.12 25.40
N GLU A 381 -31.81 -12.08 25.49
CA GLU A 381 -33.21 -12.04 25.04
C GLU A 381 -33.25 -11.24 23.72
N PHE A 382 -33.65 -11.90 22.63
CA PHE A 382 -33.79 -11.32 21.29
C PHE A 382 -35.29 -11.12 20.99
N PRO A 383 -35.87 -9.93 21.29
CA PRO A 383 -37.28 -9.66 21.04
C PRO A 383 -37.55 -9.38 19.55
N MET A 384 -38.69 -9.87 19.07
CA MET A 384 -39.27 -9.65 17.75
C MET A 384 -40.71 -9.21 17.94
N SER A 385 -41.00 -7.95 17.63
CA SER A 385 -42.29 -7.31 17.89
C SER A 385 -42.54 -6.18 16.87
N PRO A 386 -43.69 -6.16 16.15
CA PRO A 386 -44.57 -7.31 15.91
C PRO A 386 -43.93 -8.36 14.98
N VAL A 387 -44.34 -9.62 15.08
CA VAL A 387 -43.88 -10.69 14.20
C VAL A 387 -44.56 -10.63 12.82
N THR A 388 -43.79 -10.86 11.75
CA THR A 388 -44.27 -10.93 10.36
C THR A 388 -43.90 -12.29 9.74
N SER A 389 -44.52 -12.65 8.61
CA SER A 389 -44.18 -13.88 7.88
C SER A 389 -42.71 -13.96 7.46
N ALA A 390 -42.04 -12.82 7.26
CA ALA A 390 -40.60 -12.77 6.98
C ALA A 390 -39.72 -13.24 8.16
N HIS A 391 -40.25 -13.28 9.39
CA HIS A 391 -39.54 -13.83 10.55
C HIS A 391 -39.71 -15.36 10.66
N GLY A 392 -40.46 -16.00 9.76
CA GLY A 392 -40.51 -17.47 9.69
C GLY A 392 -39.17 -18.06 9.20
N GLY A 393 -38.76 -19.19 9.77
CA GLY A 393 -37.56 -19.93 9.38
C GLY A 393 -36.76 -20.53 10.54
N THR A 394 -35.61 -21.11 10.21
CA THR A 394 -34.75 -21.85 11.15
C THR A 394 -33.67 -20.95 11.75
N TYR A 395 -33.65 -20.83 13.08
CA TYR A 395 -32.71 -20.03 13.84
C TYR A 395 -31.68 -20.89 14.57
N ARG A 396 -30.45 -20.36 14.75
CA ARG A 396 -29.42 -20.89 15.65
C ARG A 396 -28.77 -19.77 16.43
N CYS A 397 -28.42 -20.06 17.68
CA CYS A 397 -27.63 -19.19 18.52
C CYS A 397 -26.17 -19.63 18.57
N TYR A 398 -25.30 -18.65 18.71
CA TYR A 398 -23.87 -18.77 18.94
C TYR A 398 -23.46 -17.84 20.07
N SER A 399 -22.27 -18.04 20.62
CA SER A 399 -21.67 -17.15 21.62
C SER A 399 -20.21 -16.85 21.30
N SER A 400 -19.75 -15.66 21.68
CA SER A 400 -18.41 -15.14 21.43
C SER A 400 -17.81 -14.51 22.69
N ALA A 401 -16.48 -14.59 22.83
CA ALA A 401 -15.73 -13.79 23.79
C ALA A 401 -15.40 -12.40 23.22
N SER A 402 -15.30 -11.40 24.08
CA SER A 402 -14.89 -10.03 23.74
C SER A 402 -13.45 -9.96 23.22
N THR A 403 -12.59 -10.88 23.65
CA THR A 403 -11.19 -11.03 23.22
C THR A 403 -11.04 -11.64 21.82
N SER A 404 -12.06 -12.32 21.31
CA SER A 404 -12.05 -13.01 20.01
C SER A 404 -13.40 -12.88 19.29
N PRO A 405 -13.84 -11.64 18.98
CA PRO A 405 -15.23 -11.35 18.57
C PRO A 405 -15.68 -11.96 17.24
N TYR A 406 -14.74 -12.54 16.46
CA TYR A 406 -14.99 -13.21 15.19
C TYR A 406 -14.91 -14.75 15.27
N LEU A 407 -14.65 -15.30 16.46
CA LEU A 407 -14.65 -16.74 16.72
C LEU A 407 -15.85 -17.09 17.59
N LEU A 408 -16.61 -18.10 17.16
CA LEU A 408 -17.87 -18.48 17.79
C LEU A 408 -17.83 -19.89 18.41
N SER A 409 -18.73 -20.11 19.35
CA SER A 409 -19.09 -21.41 19.91
C SER A 409 -19.51 -22.44 18.85
N GLN A 410 -19.73 -23.68 19.30
CA GLN A 410 -20.61 -24.58 18.56
C GLN A 410 -22.01 -23.93 18.38
N PRO A 411 -22.73 -24.23 17.29
CA PRO A 411 -24.12 -23.80 17.13
C PRO A 411 -25.02 -24.43 18.20
N SER A 412 -26.05 -23.71 18.64
CA SER A 412 -27.18 -24.34 19.32
C SER A 412 -27.87 -25.37 18.41
N ASP A 413 -28.73 -26.21 19.01
CA ASP A 413 -29.75 -26.92 18.25
C ASP A 413 -30.60 -25.93 17.41
N PRO A 414 -31.10 -26.35 16.23
CA PRO A 414 -31.95 -25.52 15.38
C PRO A 414 -33.32 -25.29 16.03
N LEU A 415 -33.82 -24.05 15.93
CA LEU A 415 -35.17 -23.69 16.35
C LEU A 415 -35.95 -23.13 15.15
N GLU A 416 -36.96 -23.86 14.68
CA GLU A 416 -37.86 -23.40 13.62
C GLU A 416 -38.98 -22.54 14.19
N LEU A 417 -39.12 -21.33 13.67
CA LEU A 417 -40.22 -20.42 14.00
C LEU A 417 -41.24 -20.43 12.85
N LEU A 418 -42.46 -20.88 13.14
CA LEU A 418 -43.57 -20.95 12.20
C LEU A 418 -44.52 -19.77 12.43
N VAL A 419 -44.60 -18.85 11.47
CA VAL A 419 -45.49 -17.69 11.52
C VAL A 419 -46.73 -17.97 10.67
N SER A 420 -47.77 -18.49 11.32
CA SER A 420 -49.01 -18.94 10.67
C SER A 420 -50.06 -17.84 10.71
N GLY A 421 -50.25 -17.14 9.60
CA GLY A 421 -51.41 -16.27 9.44
C GLY A 421 -52.71 -17.08 9.32
N PRO A 422 -53.86 -16.57 9.80
CA PRO A 422 -55.13 -17.09 9.34
C PRO A 422 -55.20 -16.91 7.82
N SER A 423 -55.50 -17.98 7.09
CA SER A 423 -55.70 -17.94 5.64
C SER A 423 -56.97 -17.16 5.34
N MET A 424 -56.87 -15.83 5.27
CA MET A 424 -57.97 -14.96 4.88
C MET A 424 -58.15 -14.95 3.35
N ASP A 425 -58.12 -16.14 2.76
CA ASP A 425 -58.72 -16.40 1.46
C ASP A 425 -60.22 -16.17 1.61
N PRO A 426 -60.81 -15.17 0.93
CA PRO A 426 -62.25 -15.02 0.90
C PRO A 426 -62.79 -16.10 -0.03
N SER A 427 -63.14 -17.27 0.52
CA SER A 427 -63.83 -18.35 -0.20
C SER A 427 -64.99 -17.75 -1.01
N PRO A 428 -64.93 -17.74 -2.35
CA PRO A 428 -65.90 -17.00 -3.14
C PRO A 428 -67.29 -17.65 -3.01
N PRO A 429 -68.37 -16.86 -2.81
CA PRO A 429 -69.70 -17.42 -2.63
C PRO A 429 -70.19 -18.11 -3.91
N THR A 430 -70.47 -19.41 -3.81
CA THR A 430 -70.88 -20.30 -4.91
C THR A 430 -72.04 -19.72 -5.73
N THR A 431 -71.76 -19.12 -6.90
CA THR A 431 -72.79 -18.55 -7.78
C THR A 431 -72.41 -18.65 -9.26
N GLY A 432 -73.02 -19.59 -9.99
CA GLY A 432 -73.22 -19.55 -11.46
C GLY A 432 -71.99 -19.73 -12.38
N PRO A 433 -72.10 -20.53 -13.47
CA PRO A 433 -71.08 -20.56 -14.52
C PRO A 433 -71.23 -19.34 -15.45
N GLY A 434 -70.14 -18.59 -15.66
CA GLY A 434 -70.16 -17.40 -16.53
C GLY A 434 -68.78 -17.05 -17.11
N SER A 435 -68.61 -17.31 -18.40
CA SER A 435 -67.57 -16.78 -19.31
C SER A 435 -66.14 -16.60 -18.76
N ALA A 436 -65.25 -17.54 -19.10
CA ALA A 436 -63.82 -17.25 -19.09
C ALA A 436 -63.48 -16.40 -20.32
N ASP A 437 -63.12 -15.13 -20.11
CA ASP A 437 -62.48 -14.30 -21.13
C ASP A 437 -61.35 -13.47 -20.51
N GLY A 438 -60.16 -13.57 -21.09
CA GLY A 438 -58.90 -13.13 -20.47
C GLY A 438 -58.43 -11.73 -20.87
N PRO A 439 -57.22 -11.31 -20.48
CA PRO A 439 -56.65 -9.99 -20.79
C PRO A 439 -56.24 -9.81 -22.28
N HIS A 440 -56.87 -10.54 -23.20
CA HIS A 440 -56.49 -10.63 -24.60
C HIS A 440 -56.73 -9.31 -25.37
N TRP A 441 -57.71 -8.50 -24.94
CA TRP A 441 -58.00 -7.20 -25.55
C TRP A 441 -56.84 -6.21 -25.41
N TYR A 442 -56.19 -6.17 -24.24
CA TYR A 442 -55.11 -5.22 -23.96
C TYR A 442 -53.87 -5.52 -24.82
N LEU A 443 -53.55 -6.80 -25.01
CA LEU A 443 -52.48 -7.25 -25.89
C LEU A 443 -52.79 -6.93 -27.36
N TYR A 444 -54.04 -7.09 -27.79
CA TYR A 444 -54.48 -6.75 -29.14
C TYR A 444 -54.40 -5.23 -29.42
N VAL A 445 -54.74 -4.40 -28.43
CA VAL A 445 -54.58 -2.93 -28.51
C VAL A 445 -53.10 -2.54 -28.59
N LEU A 446 -52.23 -3.14 -27.78
CA LEU A 446 -50.78 -2.89 -27.83
C LEU A 446 -50.16 -3.31 -29.17
N ILE A 447 -50.54 -4.46 -29.72
CA ILE A 447 -50.06 -4.94 -31.03
C ILE A 447 -50.56 -4.01 -32.16
N THR A 448 -51.85 -3.66 -32.19
CA THR A 448 -52.40 -2.79 -33.24
C THR A 448 -51.85 -1.37 -33.18
N ALA A 449 -51.65 -0.80 -31.99
CA ALA A 449 -50.96 0.48 -31.82
C ALA A 449 -49.50 0.42 -32.31
N SER A 450 -48.78 -0.66 -31.99
CA SER A 450 -47.38 -0.85 -32.42
C SER A 450 -47.26 -0.96 -33.95
N VAL A 451 -48.16 -1.72 -34.59
CA VAL A 451 -48.20 -1.84 -36.06
C VAL A 451 -48.56 -0.51 -36.71
N ALA A 452 -49.54 0.23 -36.18
CA ALA A 452 -49.90 1.56 -36.67
C ALA A 452 -48.74 2.57 -36.56
N PHE A 453 -47.98 2.54 -35.48
CA PHE A 453 -46.80 3.39 -35.27
C PHE A 453 -45.67 3.06 -36.27
N VAL A 454 -45.38 1.78 -36.51
CA VAL A 454 -44.39 1.35 -37.52
C VAL A 454 -44.83 1.74 -38.95
N LEU A 455 -46.13 1.63 -39.26
CA LEU A 455 -46.67 2.08 -40.54
C LEU A 455 -46.54 3.61 -40.71
N LEU A 456 -46.84 4.40 -39.68
CA LEU A 456 -46.65 5.86 -39.68
C LEU A 456 -45.18 6.26 -39.89
N LEU A 457 -44.24 5.59 -39.20
CA LEU A 457 -42.80 5.82 -39.40
C LEU A 457 -42.35 5.44 -40.82
N SER A 458 -42.83 4.33 -41.38
CA SER A 458 -42.48 3.94 -42.76
C SER A 458 -43.01 4.93 -43.79
N LEU A 459 -44.23 5.47 -43.60
CA LEU A 459 -44.78 6.55 -44.42
C LEU A 459 -43.98 7.85 -44.28
N LEU A 460 -43.56 8.23 -43.06
CA LEU A 460 -42.70 9.40 -42.84
C LEU A 460 -41.37 9.27 -43.59
N VAL A 461 -40.72 8.11 -43.51
CA VAL A 461 -39.47 7.82 -44.24
C VAL A 461 -39.68 7.85 -45.75
N LEU A 462 -40.78 7.27 -46.26
CA LEU A 462 -41.11 7.33 -47.69
C LEU A 462 -41.37 8.76 -48.18
N LEU A 463 -42.06 9.59 -47.38
CA LEU A 463 -42.28 11.00 -47.68
C LEU A 463 -40.96 11.79 -47.68
N LEU A 464 -40.06 11.56 -46.71
CA LEU A 464 -38.73 12.17 -46.67
C LEU A 464 -37.86 11.75 -47.86
N VAL A 465 -37.86 10.47 -48.24
CA VAL A 465 -37.15 9.96 -49.43
C VAL A 465 -37.74 10.55 -50.71
N HIS A 466 -39.06 10.69 -50.83
CA HIS A 466 -39.70 11.36 -51.96
C HIS A 466 -39.36 12.86 -52.01
N HIS A 467 -39.30 13.54 -50.87
CA HIS A 467 -38.86 14.94 -50.78
C HIS A 467 -37.40 15.09 -51.22
N GLN A 468 -36.49 14.23 -50.75
CA GLN A 468 -35.09 14.22 -51.19
C GLN A 468 -34.97 13.93 -52.68
N ARG A 469 -35.76 13.01 -53.24
CA ARG A 469 -35.81 12.75 -54.70
C ARG A 469 -36.30 13.96 -55.50
N ARG A 470 -37.26 14.74 -54.99
CA ARG A 470 -37.67 16.02 -55.62
C ARG A 470 -36.59 17.09 -55.53
N VAL A 471 -35.95 17.25 -54.37
CA VAL A 471 -34.86 18.23 -54.16
C VAL A 471 -33.63 17.91 -55.03
N LYS A 472 -33.31 16.62 -55.22
CA LYS A 472 -32.17 16.19 -56.05
C LYS A 472 -32.42 16.22 -57.57
N GLY A 473 -33.59 16.72 -58.00
CA GLY A 473 -34.01 16.79 -59.41
C GLY A 473 -33.52 18.01 -60.20
N ARG A 474 -32.88 19.01 -59.56
CA ARG A 474 -32.41 20.24 -60.23
C ARG A 474 -30.87 20.28 -60.29
N LYS A 475 -30.30 20.10 -61.49
CA LYS A 475 -28.85 20.21 -61.72
C LYS A 475 -28.36 21.66 -61.54
N PRO A 476 -27.19 21.90 -60.93
CA PRO A 476 -26.54 23.22 -60.90
C PRO A 476 -25.57 23.43 -62.08
N GLY A 477 -25.31 24.69 -62.40
CA GLY A 477 -24.26 25.17 -63.31
C GLY A 477 -24.58 26.57 -63.84
N ALA A 478 -23.61 27.45 -64.15
CA ALA A 478 -22.18 27.43 -63.83
C ALA A 478 -21.58 28.86 -64.01
N ALA A 479 -20.53 29.21 -63.25
CA ALA A 479 -19.83 30.51 -63.26
C ALA A 479 -20.72 31.73 -62.85
N ASP A 480 -20.24 32.94 -62.51
CA ASP A 480 -18.88 33.53 -62.44
C ASP A 480 -18.82 34.58 -61.28
N PRO A 481 -17.67 35.19 -60.87
CA PRO A 481 -17.53 35.88 -59.57
C PRO A 481 -17.44 37.43 -59.56
N GLU A 482 -17.72 38.00 -58.37
CA GLU A 482 -17.34 39.34 -57.86
C GLU A 482 -17.84 40.62 -58.61
N PRO A 483 -17.72 41.85 -58.06
CA PRO A 483 -17.44 42.27 -56.67
C PRO A 483 -18.47 43.30 -56.10
N LYS A 484 -18.18 43.83 -54.89
CA LYS A 484 -18.40 45.21 -54.32
C LYS A 484 -19.38 46.20 -55.01
N GLU A 485 -20.13 47.08 -54.32
CA GLU A 485 -19.87 47.77 -53.04
C GLU A 485 -21.15 48.41 -52.41
N ARG A 486 -21.05 48.97 -51.18
CA ARG A 486 -21.90 50.00 -50.46
C ARG A 486 -23.40 50.18 -50.83
N GLY A 487 -24.36 50.28 -49.89
CA GLY A 487 -24.34 50.26 -48.41
C GLY A 487 -25.53 51.02 -47.78
N LEU A 488 -25.54 51.13 -46.44
CA LEU A 488 -26.36 52.01 -45.56
C LEU A 488 -27.78 51.60 -45.09
N HIS A 489 -27.96 51.75 -43.76
CA HIS A 489 -29.17 51.99 -42.93
C HIS A 489 -30.00 50.90 -42.19
N ASN A 490 -30.10 51.16 -40.87
CA ASN A 490 -31.21 50.99 -39.91
C ASN A 490 -31.70 49.60 -39.43
N SER A 491 -31.28 49.26 -38.20
CA SER A 491 -32.12 49.18 -36.98
C SER A 491 -33.60 48.79 -37.09
N SER A 492 -34.00 47.68 -36.44
CA SER A 492 -35.04 47.68 -35.37
C SER A 492 -35.32 46.27 -34.81
N SER A 493 -35.67 46.18 -33.51
CA SER A 493 -36.33 45.02 -32.86
C SER A 493 -37.85 45.26 -32.78
N PRO A 494 -38.70 44.23 -32.57
CA PRO A 494 -39.12 43.78 -31.22
C PRO A 494 -39.09 42.22 -31.06
N VAL A 495 -39.15 41.54 -29.89
CA VAL A 495 -39.99 41.63 -28.65
C VAL A 495 -41.45 41.15 -28.91
N PRO A 496 -42.17 40.38 -28.03
CA PRO A 496 -41.94 40.02 -26.61
C PRO A 496 -41.68 38.51 -26.33
N ALA A 497 -41.32 37.99 -25.15
CA ALA A 497 -41.13 38.47 -23.75
C ALA A 497 -42.25 38.21 -22.71
N THR A 498 -41.91 37.41 -21.67
CA THR A 498 -42.43 37.41 -20.27
C THR A 498 -41.39 36.66 -19.39
N GLN A 499 -40.75 37.35 -18.44
CA GLN A 499 -40.98 37.31 -16.97
C GLN A 499 -40.70 35.96 -16.27
N GLU A 500 -39.97 35.86 -15.15
CA GLU A 500 -39.21 36.81 -14.29
C GLU A 500 -38.16 35.95 -13.50
N GLU A 501 -37.11 36.39 -12.80
CA GLU A 501 -36.52 37.71 -12.42
C GLU A 501 -34.96 37.60 -12.64
N SER A 502 -33.96 38.11 -11.90
CA SER A 502 -33.86 38.90 -10.66
C SER A 502 -32.64 39.86 -10.58
N LEU A 503 -32.63 40.71 -9.56
CA LEU A 503 -31.61 41.73 -9.23
C LEU A 503 -30.92 41.42 -7.86
N TYR A 504 -29.70 41.88 -7.52
CA TYR A 504 -28.58 42.49 -8.27
C TYR A 504 -27.25 42.32 -7.47
N ALA A 505 -26.14 42.92 -7.93
CA ALA A 505 -24.79 42.73 -7.40
C ALA A 505 -24.33 43.74 -6.31
N SER A 506 -23.25 43.40 -5.58
CA SER A 506 -22.06 44.28 -5.45
C SER A 506 -20.82 43.52 -4.94
N MET A 507 -19.63 44.13 -5.10
CA MET A 507 -18.31 43.63 -4.67
C MET A 507 -17.90 44.20 -3.30
N GLN A 508 -16.90 43.58 -2.65
CA GLN A 508 -15.81 44.35 -2.02
C GLN A 508 -14.54 43.50 -1.80
N ASP A 509 -13.39 44.06 -2.17
CA ASP A 509 -12.05 43.56 -1.81
C ASP A 509 -11.60 44.09 -0.45
N ILE A 510 -10.90 43.27 0.35
CA ILE A 510 -9.93 43.70 1.36
C ILE A 510 -8.74 42.72 1.37
N GLN A 511 -7.50 43.25 1.42
CA GLN A 511 -6.27 42.48 1.68
C GLN A 511 -5.79 42.66 3.14
N PRO A 512 -4.92 41.78 3.67
CA PRO A 512 -4.56 41.74 5.08
C PRO A 512 -3.47 42.74 5.48
N GLU A 513 -3.37 43.03 6.78
CA GLU A 513 -2.23 43.73 7.40
C GLU A 513 -1.99 43.23 8.85
N GLU A 514 -0.88 43.67 9.45
CA GLU A 514 -0.24 43.10 10.65
C GLU A 514 -0.99 43.26 11.99
N GLY A 515 -0.53 42.49 13.00
CA GLY A 515 -1.21 42.27 14.28
C GLY A 515 -0.76 43.13 15.46
N VAL A 516 -1.25 42.78 16.67
CA VAL A 516 -0.90 43.40 17.96
C VAL A 516 -0.73 42.33 19.04
N GLU A 517 0.29 42.52 19.88
CA GLU A 517 0.62 41.78 21.09
C GLU A 517 -0.22 42.22 22.30
N LEU A 518 -0.56 41.32 23.22
CA LEU A 518 -1.13 41.69 24.52
C LEU A 518 -0.77 40.67 25.61
N ASP A 519 -0.31 41.18 26.76
CA ASP A 519 0.44 40.43 27.79
C ASP A 519 -0.35 40.29 29.12
N HIS A 520 0.24 39.55 30.08
CA HIS A 520 -0.29 39.16 31.39
C HIS A 520 -0.86 40.29 32.27
N ARG A 521 -1.86 39.93 33.10
CA ARG A 521 -1.73 40.17 34.56
C ARG A 521 -2.59 39.27 35.47
N ASN A 522 -2.02 38.93 36.63
CA ASN A 522 -2.65 38.25 37.77
C ASN A 522 -3.62 39.17 38.54
N THR A 523 -4.45 38.59 39.42
CA THR A 523 -4.66 39.03 40.82
C THR A 523 -5.22 37.87 41.67
N GLN A 524 -4.40 37.36 42.62
CA GLN A 524 -4.62 37.15 44.07
C GLN A 524 -6.06 36.91 44.62
N ASP A 525 -6.31 36.20 45.74
CA ASP A 525 -5.52 35.39 46.72
C ASP A 525 -6.52 34.46 47.50
N GLU A 526 -6.27 33.70 48.57
CA GLU A 526 -5.18 33.62 49.59
C GLU A 526 -5.00 32.15 50.11
N ASP A 527 -4.62 31.94 51.38
CA ASP A 527 -4.45 30.64 52.07
C ASP A 527 -5.53 30.51 53.21
N PRO A 528 -5.37 29.97 54.48
CA PRO A 528 -4.18 29.56 55.23
C PRO A 528 -4.18 28.13 55.85
N GLN A 529 -2.98 27.53 56.00
CA GLN A 529 -2.39 26.96 57.24
C GLN A 529 -1.57 25.66 57.05
N GLY A 530 -0.30 25.68 57.50
CA GLY A 530 0.54 24.49 57.78
C GLY A 530 0.69 24.27 59.30
N PRO A 531 1.88 23.88 59.84
CA PRO A 531 3.11 23.37 59.21
C PRO A 531 3.37 21.90 59.70
N THR A 532 4.52 21.20 59.58
CA THR A 532 5.97 21.50 59.39
C THR A 532 6.60 20.23 58.71
N TYR A 533 7.90 20.00 58.47
CA TYR A 533 9.18 20.59 58.89
C TYR A 533 10.26 20.36 57.80
N ALA A 534 11.55 20.47 58.14
CA ALA A 534 12.71 20.20 57.27
C ALA A 534 13.84 19.48 58.10
N GLN A 535 15.12 19.30 57.71
CA GLN A 535 15.97 20.01 56.75
C GLN A 535 17.34 19.29 56.51
N VAL A 536 18.09 19.73 55.49
CA VAL A 536 19.56 19.58 55.27
C VAL A 536 20.13 18.20 54.88
N SER A 537 21.14 18.24 54.01
CA SER A 537 21.98 17.13 53.52
C SER A 537 23.47 17.45 53.65
N ARG A 538 24.38 16.44 53.75
CA ARG A 538 25.77 16.48 53.20
C ARG A 538 26.66 15.22 53.43
N SER A 539 27.58 15.05 52.46
CA SER A 539 28.99 14.55 52.54
C SER A 539 29.38 13.12 52.98
N ARG A 540 30.08 12.44 52.03
CA ARG A 540 31.34 11.64 52.16
C ARG A 540 31.81 11.16 53.55
N SER A 541 32.23 9.89 53.64
CA SER A 541 33.67 9.51 53.73
C SER A 541 33.91 7.98 53.64
N ARG A 542 35.20 7.57 53.60
CA ARG A 542 35.69 6.17 53.56
C ARG A 542 36.32 5.78 54.90
N LEU A 543 36.42 4.48 55.22
CA LEU A 543 37.47 3.93 56.10
C LEU A 543 37.75 2.44 55.76
N SER A 544 38.69 1.77 56.46
CA SER A 544 39.47 0.68 55.85
C SER A 544 40.16 -0.29 56.84
N TRP A 545 39.87 -1.60 56.68
CA TRP A 545 40.73 -2.79 56.99
C TRP A 545 41.15 -3.13 58.46
N GLY A 546 41.42 -4.44 58.68
CA GLY A 546 41.97 -5.07 59.92
C GLY A 546 41.13 -6.28 60.38
N LEU A 547 41.44 -7.55 60.07
CA LEU A 547 42.46 -8.50 60.60
C LEU A 547 42.25 -8.96 62.08
N ALA A 548 42.58 -10.18 62.53
CA ALA A 548 42.76 -11.53 61.92
C ALA A 548 43.18 -12.58 63.00
N THR A 549 42.93 -13.90 62.79
CA THR A 549 43.62 -15.01 63.53
C THR A 549 43.58 -16.39 62.84
N SER A 550 44.68 -16.72 62.14
CA SER A 550 45.49 -17.98 61.98
C SER A 550 45.12 -19.33 62.66
N PRO A 551 45.84 -20.46 62.39
CA PRO A 551 46.33 -21.04 61.10
C PRO A 551 46.36 -22.62 61.04
N SER A 552 46.72 -23.23 59.88
CA SER A 552 47.62 -24.45 59.74
C SER A 552 47.81 -24.89 58.26
N PRO A 553 48.87 -25.65 57.87
CA PRO A 553 49.53 -25.50 56.54
C PRO A 553 49.89 -26.81 55.77
N VAL A 554 50.90 -26.72 54.85
CA VAL A 554 51.66 -27.75 54.07
C VAL A 554 51.19 -27.92 52.59
N SER A 555 52.02 -27.89 51.53
CA SER A 555 53.42 -27.39 51.31
C SER A 555 53.72 -27.24 49.78
N GLU A 556 54.90 -26.69 49.44
CA GLU A 556 55.37 -26.33 48.08
C GLU A 556 55.93 -27.49 47.21
N GLY A 557 56.11 -27.22 45.90
CA GLY A 557 56.89 -28.00 44.93
C GLY A 557 57.18 -27.18 43.65
N LEU A 558 58.33 -27.39 42.98
CA LEU A 558 58.89 -26.45 41.99
C LEU A 558 59.66 -27.14 40.83
N LEU A 559 59.70 -26.48 39.66
CA LEU A 559 60.55 -26.66 38.45
C LEU A 559 60.20 -27.69 37.35
N ASP A 560 60.18 -27.13 36.14
CA ASP A 560 60.48 -27.61 34.78
C ASP A 560 61.13 -28.99 34.54
N SER A 561 60.75 -29.60 33.41
CA SER A 561 61.62 -30.31 32.44
C SER A 561 60.95 -30.39 31.05
N GLU A 562 61.74 -30.64 30.00
CA GLU A 562 61.30 -30.61 28.58
C GLU A 562 60.86 -32.00 28.00
N ASP A 563 60.33 -31.93 26.77
CA ASP A 563 60.37 -32.94 25.69
C ASP A 563 59.41 -34.17 25.61
N ARG A 564 58.49 -34.06 24.63
CA ARG A 564 58.19 -34.97 23.49
C ARG A 564 57.90 -36.49 23.65
N GLN A 565 56.77 -36.87 23.01
CA GLN A 565 56.51 -38.15 22.29
C GLN A 565 56.39 -39.43 23.15
N ALA A 566 55.68 -40.50 22.76
CA ALA A 566 54.60 -40.75 21.78
C ALA A 566 53.89 -42.10 22.13
N GLU A 567 53.04 -42.62 21.24
CA GLU A 567 52.53 -44.01 21.07
C GLU A 567 53.26 -45.17 21.80
N GLU A 568 52.61 -46.28 22.23
CA GLU A 568 51.21 -46.75 22.10
C GLU A 568 50.87 -47.80 23.21
N ASP A 569 49.65 -48.35 23.12
CA ASP A 569 49.25 -49.75 23.41
C ASP A 569 48.42 -50.08 24.67
N ARG A 570 47.10 -50.31 24.43
CA ARG A 570 46.26 -51.47 24.85
C ARG A 570 46.01 -51.79 26.36
N GLN A 571 44.85 -52.32 26.78
CA GLN A 571 43.66 -52.89 26.07
C GLN A 571 42.37 -52.91 26.95
N THR A 572 41.19 -53.02 26.31
CA THR A 572 39.87 -53.56 26.81
C THR A 572 39.13 -52.84 27.95
N ASP A 573 37.80 -52.74 27.99
CA ASP A 573 36.68 -52.92 27.01
C ASP A 573 35.49 -52.02 27.49
N CYS A 574 34.22 -51.97 27.04
CA CYS A 574 33.31 -52.79 26.20
C CYS A 574 32.84 -51.96 24.97
N GLN A 575 32.07 -52.40 23.94
CA GLN A 575 30.91 -53.32 23.79
C GLN A 575 29.60 -52.84 24.47
N VAL A 576 28.41 -52.83 23.85
CA VAL A 576 27.90 -53.49 22.62
C VAL A 576 27.18 -52.52 21.65
N THR A 577 27.08 -52.91 20.38
CA THR A 577 26.47 -52.28 19.18
C THR A 577 25.00 -51.83 19.31
N ALA A 578 24.44 -50.83 18.59
CA ALA A 578 24.75 -50.13 17.31
C ALA A 578 24.22 -50.75 16.00
N SER A 579 23.69 -49.90 15.11
CA SER A 579 23.65 -50.03 13.63
C SER A 579 22.96 -48.80 13.00
N ASP A 580 23.17 -48.41 11.74
CA ASP A 580 24.42 -48.25 10.94
C ASP A 580 24.00 -47.34 9.76
N THR A 581 24.66 -46.25 9.37
CA THR A 581 26.04 -46.14 8.89
C THR A 581 26.49 -44.67 8.80
N SER A 582 27.78 -44.47 9.06
CA SER A 582 28.79 -43.73 8.28
C SER A 582 28.52 -42.34 7.66
N ARG A 583 29.61 -41.59 7.47
CA ARG A 583 29.66 -40.18 7.05
C ARG A 583 30.50 -40.07 5.78
N ASP A 584 30.21 -39.10 4.93
CA ASP A 584 31.30 -38.28 4.35
C ASP A 584 30.81 -36.87 3.96
N VAL A 585 31.74 -35.92 3.84
CA VAL A 585 31.43 -34.50 3.57
C VAL A 585 32.39 -33.92 2.53
N THR A 586 31.89 -33.65 1.32
CA THR A 586 32.65 -33.01 0.25
C THR A 586 31.82 -31.91 -0.42
N TYR A 587 32.40 -30.72 -0.59
CA TYR A 587 31.74 -29.59 -1.24
C TYR A 587 31.54 -29.85 -2.75
N ALA A 588 30.29 -29.75 -3.22
CA ALA A 588 29.95 -29.84 -4.64
C ALA A 588 29.65 -28.45 -5.24
N GLN A 589 30.66 -27.84 -5.87
CA GLN A 589 30.54 -26.57 -6.57
C GLN A 589 29.90 -26.79 -7.96
N LEU A 590 28.58 -26.66 -8.07
CA LEU A 590 27.86 -26.94 -9.32
C LEU A 590 27.88 -25.75 -10.29
N ASN A 591 28.57 -25.93 -11.43
CA ASN A 591 28.59 -25.00 -12.55
C ASN A 591 27.45 -25.33 -13.53
N CYS A 592 26.63 -24.34 -13.89
CA CYS A 592 25.45 -24.55 -14.74
C CYS A 592 25.79 -24.49 -16.24
N LEU A 593 26.06 -25.63 -16.87
CA LEU A 593 26.12 -25.76 -18.33
C LEU A 593 25.34 -26.96 -18.87
N THR A 594 24.40 -26.64 -19.76
CA THR A 594 23.88 -27.47 -20.87
C THR A 594 23.47 -28.92 -20.58
N LEU A 595 22.17 -29.14 -20.29
CA LEU A 595 21.55 -30.43 -20.58
C LEU A 595 21.11 -30.48 -22.06
N ARG A 596 21.79 -31.28 -22.89
CA ARG A 596 21.40 -31.55 -24.29
C ARG A 596 21.04 -33.02 -24.42
N GLN A 597 19.75 -33.32 -24.45
CA GLN A 597 19.24 -34.69 -24.53
C GLN A 597 19.32 -35.20 -25.98
N GLU A 598 20.03 -36.30 -26.21
CA GLU A 598 20.10 -36.98 -27.51
C GLU A 598 19.20 -38.23 -27.51
N THR A 599 18.56 -38.52 -28.64
CA THR A 599 17.90 -39.81 -28.91
C THR A 599 17.92 -40.06 -30.42
N ARG A 600 18.56 -41.15 -30.86
CA ARG A 600 18.59 -41.62 -32.27
C ARG A 600 17.42 -42.60 -32.49
N ALA A 601 16.92 -42.89 -33.69
CA ALA A 601 17.28 -42.55 -35.09
C ALA A 601 15.97 -42.22 -35.87
N SER A 602 15.88 -41.86 -37.16
CA SER A 602 16.63 -42.22 -38.40
C SER A 602 16.51 -41.11 -39.48
N PRO A 603 17.22 -41.18 -40.63
CA PRO A 603 17.41 -40.03 -41.55
C PRO A 603 16.53 -40.12 -42.86
N PRO A 604 16.75 -39.35 -43.94
CA PRO A 604 16.08 -38.05 -44.15
C PRO A 604 15.40 -37.87 -45.53
N SER A 605 14.60 -36.81 -45.71
CA SER A 605 14.21 -36.29 -47.04
C SER A 605 14.01 -34.76 -47.03
N GLN A 606 14.04 -34.14 -48.22
CA GLN A 606 14.34 -32.72 -48.46
C GLN A 606 13.16 -31.76 -48.29
N SER A 607 13.42 -30.49 -47.92
CA SER A 607 13.19 -29.27 -48.74
C SER A 607 12.86 -28.01 -47.92
N GLY A 608 13.06 -26.83 -48.52
CA GLY A 608 12.45 -25.55 -48.10
C GLY A 608 13.33 -24.58 -47.30
N GLU A 609 13.71 -23.46 -47.94
CA GLU A 609 14.38 -22.30 -47.33
C GLU A 609 13.40 -21.09 -47.29
N PRO A 610 13.22 -20.40 -46.14
CA PRO A 610 12.38 -19.21 -46.05
C PRO A 610 13.19 -17.89 -46.08
N PRO A 611 12.72 -16.83 -46.77
CA PRO A 611 13.41 -15.54 -46.88
C PRO A 611 13.17 -14.61 -45.67
N ALA A 612 13.97 -13.55 -45.57
CA ALA A 612 13.91 -12.56 -44.49
C ALA A 612 12.97 -11.37 -44.79
N GLU A 613 12.38 -10.77 -43.74
CA GLU A 613 11.62 -9.51 -43.81
C GLU A 613 12.48 -8.28 -43.41
N PRO A 614 12.22 -7.09 -43.98
CA PRO A 614 13.01 -5.89 -43.73
C PRO A 614 12.48 -5.03 -42.58
N SER A 615 13.37 -4.38 -41.83
CA SER A 615 13.04 -3.32 -40.88
C SER A 615 13.13 -1.93 -41.53
N VAL A 616 12.19 -1.04 -41.19
CA VAL A 616 12.17 0.35 -41.68
C VAL A 616 12.06 1.32 -40.50
N TYR A 617 13.04 2.21 -40.39
CA TYR A 617 13.01 3.32 -39.43
C TYR A 617 12.12 4.45 -39.92
N ALA A 618 11.43 5.12 -38.98
CA ALA A 618 10.81 6.42 -39.20
C ALA A 618 11.33 7.42 -38.16
N ALA A 619 11.98 8.49 -38.63
CA ALA A 619 12.37 9.62 -37.80
C ALA A 619 11.39 10.79 -38.03
N LEU A 620 10.96 11.45 -36.96
CA LEU A 620 10.13 12.65 -37.05
C LEU A 620 10.99 13.90 -36.81
N ALA A 621 10.92 14.83 -37.75
CA ALA A 621 11.58 16.13 -37.66
C ALA A 621 10.65 17.18 -37.01
N ILE A 622 11.27 18.14 -36.32
CA ILE A 622 10.59 19.27 -35.67
C ILE A 622 10.11 20.28 -36.73
N ARG A 623 8.98 20.94 -36.46
CA ARG A 623 8.63 22.23 -37.04
C ARG A 623 7.85 23.09 -36.05
#